data_AF-A0A543KT95-F1
#
_entry.id   AF-A0A543KT95-F1
#
_cell.length_a   1.000
_cell.length_b   1.000
_cell.length_c   1.000
_cell.angle_alpha   90.00
_cell.angle_beta   90.00
_cell.angle_gamma   90.00
#
_symmetry.space_group_name_H-M   'P 1'
#
loop_
_entity.id
_entity.type
_entity.pdbx_description
1 polymer ?
#
loop_
_entity_poly.entity_id
_entity_poly.type
_entity_poly.pdbx_seq_one_letter_code
_entity_poly.pdbx_strand_id
1 'polypeptide(L)'
;MDEVETLQALRASATGRAQPLRTIRHVHVADKPFGIVAYHLAGDEGAPLAFMFGTDPDPAAATVVVVPEPRNRELRFEALAEFGEALNN
;
A
#
# COMPACT_ATOMS: atom_id res chain seq x y z
N MET A 1 -10.64 -4.04 -22.35
CA MET A 1 -9.23 -4.39 -22.55
C MET A 1 -8.50 -3.08 -22.83
N ASP A 2 -7.52 -2.72 -22.02
CA ASP A 2 -6.76 -1.47 -22.23
C ASP A 2 -5.77 -1.62 -23.42
N GLU A 3 -5.22 -0.52 -23.90
CA GLU A 3 -4.25 -0.46 -25.01
C GLU A 3 -3.00 -1.34 -24.73
N VAL A 4 -2.50 -1.32 -23.50
CA VAL A 4 -1.38 -2.14 -23.03
C VAL A 4 -1.75 -3.62 -23.08
N GLU A 5 -2.93 -4.00 -22.57
CA GLU A 5 -3.39 -5.40 -22.62
C GLU A 5 -3.51 -5.91 -24.05
N THR A 6 -4.03 -5.09 -24.97
CA THR A 6 -4.20 -5.43 -26.38
C THR A 6 -2.84 -5.67 -27.07
N LEU A 7 -1.86 -4.79 -26.85
CA LEU A 7 -0.50 -4.95 -27.38
C LEU A 7 0.15 -6.24 -26.87
N GLN A 8 -0.01 -6.55 -25.59
CA GLN A 8 0.59 -7.73 -24.99
C GLN A 8 -0.07 -9.03 -25.48
N ALA A 9 -1.38 -9.01 -25.74
CA ALA A 9 -2.07 -10.14 -26.38
C ALA A 9 -1.54 -10.40 -27.80
N LEU A 10 -1.35 -9.35 -28.61
CA LEU A 10 -0.78 -9.48 -29.96
C LEU A 10 0.66 -10.03 -29.93
N ARG A 11 1.49 -9.52 -29.01
CA ARG A 11 2.86 -10.05 -28.81
C ARG A 11 2.87 -11.50 -28.35
N ALA A 12 1.95 -11.88 -27.47
CA ALA A 12 1.82 -13.26 -27.03
C ALA A 12 1.45 -14.20 -28.19
N SER A 13 0.51 -13.77 -29.04
CA SER A 13 0.12 -14.51 -30.24
C SER A 13 1.29 -14.64 -31.23
N ALA A 14 2.03 -13.57 -31.49
CA ALA A 14 3.15 -13.57 -32.43
C ALA A 14 4.36 -14.40 -31.96
N THR A 15 4.62 -14.44 -30.65
CA THR A 15 5.81 -15.11 -30.09
C THR A 15 5.54 -16.49 -29.51
N GLY A 16 4.26 -16.85 -29.29
CA GLY A 16 3.87 -18.07 -28.58
C GLY A 16 4.26 -18.06 -27.09
N ARG A 17 4.58 -16.90 -26.52
CA ARG A 17 4.99 -16.76 -25.11
C ARG A 17 4.09 -15.78 -24.37
N ALA A 18 3.72 -16.12 -23.15
CA ALA A 18 3.01 -15.20 -22.26
C ALA A 18 3.81 -13.90 -22.07
N GLN A 19 3.13 -12.77 -22.16
CA GLN A 19 3.73 -11.45 -21.99
C GLN A 19 3.37 -10.88 -20.61
N PRO A 20 4.35 -10.33 -19.86
CA PRO A 20 4.07 -9.72 -18.56
C PRO A 20 3.23 -8.45 -18.75
N LEU A 21 2.07 -8.39 -18.08
CA LEU A 21 1.21 -7.21 -18.06
C LEU A 21 1.70 -6.16 -17.04
N ARG A 22 2.51 -6.57 -16.05
CA ARG A 22 3.11 -5.70 -15.03
C ARG A 22 4.53 -6.17 -14.72
N THR A 23 5.38 -5.23 -14.32
CA THR A 23 6.75 -5.51 -13.85
C THR A 23 6.77 -6.05 -12.41
N ILE A 24 5.71 -5.81 -11.65
CA ILE A 24 5.54 -6.25 -10.27
C ILE A 24 4.15 -6.88 -10.04
N ARG A 25 4.08 -7.83 -9.11
CA ARG A 25 2.80 -8.39 -8.65
C ARG A 25 2.21 -7.45 -7.61
N HIS A 26 1.09 -6.81 -7.94
CA HIS A 26 0.36 -6.01 -6.96
C HIS A 26 -0.45 -6.98 -6.08
N VAL A 27 -0.38 -6.80 -4.77
CA VAL A 27 -1.25 -7.52 -3.83
C VAL A 27 -2.54 -6.72 -3.68
N HIS A 28 -3.68 -7.41 -3.76
CA HIS A 28 -4.97 -6.81 -3.48
C HIS A 28 -5.13 -6.69 -1.96
N VAL A 29 -5.23 -5.47 -1.45
CA VAL A 29 -5.20 -5.19 0.00
C VAL A 29 -6.55 -4.76 0.58
N ALA A 30 -7.54 -4.42 -0.24
CA ALA A 30 -8.88 -4.04 0.21
C ALA A 30 -9.90 -4.09 -0.94
N ASP A 31 -11.13 -4.54 -0.66
CA ASP A 31 -12.25 -4.60 -1.64
C ASP A 31 -12.87 -3.22 -1.95
N LYS A 32 -12.64 -2.25 -1.06
CA LYS A 32 -13.09 -0.86 -1.20
C LYS A 32 -11.88 0.05 -1.37
N PRO A 33 -12.02 1.24 -1.96
CA PRO A 33 -10.96 2.24 -1.99
C PRO A 33 -10.37 2.44 -0.59
N PHE A 34 -9.07 2.23 -0.46
CA PHE A 34 -8.35 2.28 0.81
C PHE A 34 -7.46 3.52 0.83
N GLY A 35 -7.66 4.39 1.81
CA GLY A 35 -6.87 5.60 2.02
C GLY A 35 -5.83 5.39 3.11
N ILE A 36 -4.63 5.96 2.91
CA ILE A 36 -3.59 6.05 3.93
C ILE A 36 -3.07 7.48 3.94
N VAL A 37 -3.02 8.08 5.12
CA VAL A 37 -2.38 9.39 5.35
C VAL A 37 -1.34 9.19 6.43
N ALA A 38 -0.07 9.42 6.10
CA ALA A 38 1.04 9.31 7.03
C ALA A 38 1.66 10.68 7.32
N TYR A 39 1.95 10.94 8.59
CA TYR A 39 2.70 12.09 9.03
C TYR A 39 4.12 11.64 9.39
N HIS A 40 5.13 12.24 8.76
CA HIS A 40 6.52 11.79 8.88
C HIS A 40 7.41 12.79 9.61
N LEU A 41 8.43 12.27 10.30
CA LEU A 41 9.49 13.09 10.85
C LEU A 41 10.31 13.69 9.71
N ALA A 42 10.52 15.00 9.74
CA ALA A 42 11.34 15.67 8.73
C ALA A 42 12.76 15.08 8.73
N GLY A 43 13.25 14.69 7.55
CA GLY A 43 14.62 14.20 7.36
C GLY A 43 14.86 12.71 7.60
N ASP A 44 13.83 11.92 7.93
CA ASP A 44 13.93 10.45 8.01
C ASP A 44 12.81 9.82 7.17
N GLU A 45 13.17 9.38 5.95
CA GLU A 45 12.25 8.72 5.03
C GLU A 45 11.72 7.42 5.66
N GLY A 46 10.41 7.30 5.78
CA GLY A 46 9.80 6.13 6.42
C GLY A 46 9.86 6.17 7.96
N ALA A 47 10.00 7.36 8.57
CA ALA A 47 9.76 7.56 10.00
C ALA A 47 8.36 8.12 10.27
N PRO A 48 7.30 7.29 10.32
CA PRO A 48 5.99 7.79 10.69
C PRO A 48 5.99 8.28 12.15
N LEU A 49 5.46 9.49 12.36
CA LEU A 49 5.03 10.02 13.64
C LEU A 49 3.64 9.47 13.99
N ALA A 50 2.78 9.39 12.97
CA ALA A 50 1.45 8.81 13.04
C ALA A 50 0.98 8.45 11.63
N PHE A 51 0.00 7.56 11.52
CA PHE A 51 -0.71 7.32 10.27
C PHE A 51 -2.18 6.97 10.54
N MET A 52 -3.02 7.40 9.61
CA MET A 52 -4.45 7.15 9.59
C MET A 52 -4.78 6.34 8.34
N PHE A 53 -5.63 5.31 8.47
CA PHE A 53 -6.00 4.47 7.36
C PHE A 53 -7.40 3.88 7.51
N GLY A 54 -8.00 3.52 6.37
CA GLY A 54 -9.34 2.94 6.33
C GLY A 54 -9.96 2.95 4.94
N THR A 55 -11.18 2.44 4.86
CA THR A 55 -12.00 2.44 3.63
C THR A 55 -13.17 3.42 3.69
N ASP A 56 -13.44 3.99 4.86
CA ASP A 56 -14.53 4.94 5.06
C ASP A 56 -14.04 6.37 4.76
N PRO A 57 -14.80 7.18 4.01
CA PRO A 57 -14.47 8.59 3.78
C PRO A 57 -14.61 9.48 5.03
N ASP A 58 -15.35 9.06 6.06
CA ASP A 58 -15.43 9.77 7.34
C ASP A 58 -14.14 9.55 8.17
N PRO A 59 -13.35 10.61 8.46
CA PRO A 59 -12.13 10.49 9.25
C PRO A 59 -12.36 9.93 10.67
N ALA A 60 -13.56 10.09 11.24
CA ALA A 60 -13.87 9.56 12.57
C ALA A 60 -13.97 8.02 12.59
N ALA A 61 -14.19 7.40 11.43
CA ALA A 61 -14.24 5.95 11.27
C ALA A 61 -12.88 5.33 10.88
N ALA A 62 -11.83 6.14 10.71
CA ALA A 62 -10.50 5.66 10.36
C ALA A 62 -9.72 5.17 11.57
N THR A 63 -8.88 4.16 11.36
CA THR A 63 -7.92 3.69 12.36
C THR A 63 -6.73 4.64 12.40
N VAL A 64 -6.33 5.06 13.60
CA VAL A 64 -5.17 5.94 13.82
C VAL A 64 -4.17 5.24 14.69
N VAL A 65 -2.93 5.17 14.22
CA VAL A 65 -1.78 4.64 14.95
C VAL A 65 -0.78 5.77 15.17
N VAL A 66 -0.30 5.91 16.40
CA VAL A 66 0.66 6.94 16.82
C VAL A 66 1.93 6.26 17.28
N VAL A 67 3.09 6.76 16.83
CA VAL A 67 4.39 6.26 17.28
C VAL A 67 4.85 7.10 18.48
N PRO A 68 4.90 6.54 19.71
CA PRO A 68 5.13 7.34 20.92
C PRO A 68 6.56 7.89 21.01
N GLU A 69 7.56 7.17 20.49
CA GLU A 69 8.93 7.67 20.35
C GLU A 69 9.42 7.44 18.91
N PRO A 70 9.25 8.41 18.00
CA PRO A 70 9.53 8.26 16.59
C PRO A 70 10.99 8.02 16.22
N ARG A 71 11.93 8.38 17.10
CA ARG A 71 13.36 8.09 16.89
C ARG A 71 13.71 6.66 17.27
N ASN A 72 12.85 5.99 18.04
CA ASN A 72 13.03 4.58 18.33
C ASN A 72 12.56 3.74 17.13
N ARG A 73 13.53 3.09 16.49
CA ARG A 73 13.29 2.24 15.32
C ARG A 73 12.33 1.10 15.63
N GLU A 74 12.45 0.43 16.78
CA GLU A 74 11.62 -0.73 17.11
C GLU A 74 10.14 -0.36 17.20
N LEU A 75 9.84 0.75 17.88
CA LEU A 75 8.48 1.27 18.00
C LEU A 75 7.88 1.69 16.65
N ARG A 76 8.70 2.19 15.72
CA ARG A 76 8.25 2.45 14.35
C ARG A 76 7.86 1.17 13.61
N PHE A 77 8.66 0.10 13.74
CA PHE A 77 8.35 -1.17 13.10
C PHE A 77 7.14 -1.87 13.74
N GLU A 78 6.96 -1.74 15.05
CA GLU A 78 5.78 -2.23 15.76
C GLU A 78 4.50 -1.56 15.24
N ALA A 79 4.52 -0.23 15.10
CA ALA A 79 3.39 0.49 14.50
C ALA A 79 3.11 0.03 13.05
N LEU A 80 4.15 -0.13 12.22
CA LEU A 80 3.98 -0.66 10.86
C LEU A 80 3.45 -2.10 10.83
N ALA A 81 3.77 -2.92 11.84
CA ALA A 81 3.23 -4.26 11.97
C ALA A 81 1.72 -4.23 12.30
N GLU A 82 1.28 -3.35 13.21
CA GLU A 82 -0.14 -3.12 13.51
C GLU A 82 -0.93 -2.74 12.25
N PHE A 83 -0.35 -1.87 11.40
CA PHE A 83 -0.92 -1.54 10.10
C PHE A 83 -1.06 -2.77 9.18
N GLY A 84 0.00 -3.59 9.11
CA GLY A 84 0.01 -4.81 8.29
C GLY A 84 -1.02 -5.85 8.76
N GLU A 85 -1.21 -5.99 10.06
CA GLU A 85 -2.24 -6.87 10.63
C GLU A 85 -3.65 -6.38 10.28
N ALA A 86 -3.90 -5.07 10.38
CA ALA A 86 -5.19 -4.49 10.03
C ALA A 86 -5.55 -4.63 8.55
N LEU A 87 -4.56 -4.75 7.66
CA LEU A 87 -4.76 -5.01 6.23
C LEU A 87 -5.02 -6.49 5.87
N ASN A 88 -4.66 -7.42 6.75
CA ASN A 88 -4.75 -8.87 6.48
C ASN A 88 -6.04 -9.52 7.04
N ASN A 89 -6.91 -8.74 7.71
CA ASN A 89 -8.22 -9.18 8.20
C ASN A 89 -9.32 -8.96 7.17
#